data_AF-A0A2M7QJU3-F1
#
_entry.id   AF-A0A2M7QJU3-F1
#
_cell.length_a   1.000
_cell.length_b   1.000
_cell.length_c   1.000
_cell.angle_alpha   90.00
_cell.angle_beta   90.00
_cell.angle_gamma   90.00
#
_symmetry.space_group_name_H-M   'P 1'
#
loop_
_entity.id
_entity.type
_entity.pdbx_description
1 polymer ?
#
loop_
_entity_poly.entity_id
_entity_poly.type
_entity_poly.pdbx_seq_one_letter_code
_entity_poly.pdbx_strand_id
1 'polypeptide(L)'
;MMLIKPENHRHSGEECNDDSRIKILDPSILFRINNRVWCQNDGKQGQDNGQKHNLLKQFFNQYRRYFSLYKELLRFSFQNFIVYRAHFINSVFATVGWGAFQFIWIELLTFRTRSAFGWSKNELVVLAISYTIMMGILHFFFSHNMSRLSRIIDKGELDFLLLKPVDSQFLVSFYIQNYPNLVRVILGITLLFVYLHITHLTFTLIGWIGFICFIFFGVTLLYSLWMFYCTFLIWFPRLTNIIDFLFTIDGMARYPSEMIKKLNPIILFFILPFTLSVATPVKVLVRGSFDGDIIYLIIISVGMSVVSRLFWLYALRHYTSASS
;
A
#
# COMPACT_ATOMS: atom_id res chain seq x y z
N MET A 1 26.55 27.31 -70.93
CA MET A 1 26.68 28.74 -70.57
C MET A 1 26.40 28.84 -69.08
N MET A 2 27.41 28.58 -68.24
CA MET A 2 28.26 29.59 -67.56
C MET A 2 27.42 30.50 -66.65
N LEU A 3 27.38 30.23 -65.33
CA LEU A 3 28.18 30.85 -64.24
C LEU A 3 27.78 32.33 -64.01
N ILE A 4 27.46 32.82 -62.80
CA ILE A 4 28.37 33.12 -61.67
C ILE A 4 27.55 33.41 -60.37
N LYS A 5 28.17 33.09 -59.22
CA LYS A 5 27.82 33.24 -57.76
C LYS A 5 28.01 34.70 -57.26
N PRO A 6 28.14 35.04 -55.94
CA PRO A 6 27.34 34.87 -54.69
C PRO A 6 26.85 36.23 -54.10
N GLU A 7 25.99 36.25 -53.07
CA GLU A 7 26.28 37.00 -51.83
C GLU A 7 25.39 36.59 -50.64
N ASN A 8 25.94 36.82 -49.46
CA ASN A 8 25.64 36.24 -48.17
C ASN A 8 25.06 37.33 -47.26
N HIS A 9 23.89 37.15 -46.64
CA HIS A 9 23.60 37.83 -45.38
C HIS A 9 22.68 36.99 -44.48
N ARG A 10 23.22 36.72 -43.29
CA ARG A 10 22.54 36.20 -42.10
C ARG A 10 21.30 37.05 -41.80
N HIS A 11 20.19 36.41 -41.46
CA HIS A 11 19.44 36.77 -40.26
C HIS A 11 18.65 35.55 -39.77
N SER A 12 18.96 35.19 -38.53
CA SER A 12 18.23 34.27 -37.66
C SER A 12 16.81 34.77 -37.42
N GLY A 13 15.81 33.92 -37.66
CA GLY A 13 14.45 34.06 -37.16
C GLY A 13 13.99 32.71 -36.66
N GLU A 14 13.99 32.52 -35.34
CA GLU A 14 13.39 31.38 -34.66
C GLU A 14 11.86 31.43 -34.86
N GLU A 15 11.31 30.54 -35.67
CA GLU A 15 9.89 30.21 -35.66
C GLU A 15 9.60 29.34 -34.42
N CYS A 16 8.90 29.93 -33.45
CA CYS A 16 8.33 29.22 -32.31
C CYS A 16 7.11 28.44 -32.81
N ASN A 17 7.30 27.15 -33.14
CA ASN A 17 6.20 26.27 -33.52
C ASN A 17 5.41 25.86 -32.26
N ASP A 18 4.15 26.31 -32.21
CA ASP A 18 3.16 26.03 -31.18
C ASP A 18 2.61 24.60 -31.35
N ASP A 19 3.35 23.59 -30.87
CA ASP A 19 2.87 22.21 -30.81
C ASP A 19 2.21 21.96 -29.44
N SER A 20 0.90 22.19 -29.43
CA SER A 20 -0.04 21.92 -28.35
C SER A 20 -0.25 20.41 -28.16
N ARG A 21 0.78 19.72 -27.67
CA ARG A 21 0.67 18.34 -27.17
C ARG A 21 0.64 18.30 -25.65
N ILE A 22 -0.58 18.10 -25.13
CA ILE A 22 -0.96 17.41 -23.89
C ILE A 22 0.23 17.14 -22.95
N LYS A 23 0.53 18.11 -22.07
CA LYS A 23 1.44 17.92 -20.94
C LYS A 23 0.74 17.10 -19.86
N ILE A 24 0.85 15.79 -19.98
CA ILE A 24 0.62 14.85 -18.88
C ILE A 24 1.61 15.19 -17.77
N LEU A 25 1.11 15.43 -16.56
CA LEU A 25 1.90 15.64 -15.35
C LEU A 25 2.78 14.42 -15.08
N ASP A 26 4.05 14.54 -15.44
CA ASP A 26 5.09 13.55 -15.24
C ASP A 26 5.62 13.61 -13.78
N PRO A 27 5.68 12.49 -13.03
CA PRO A 27 6.32 12.42 -11.71
C PRO A 27 7.83 12.71 -11.74
N SER A 28 8.43 12.88 -12.92
CA SER A 28 9.83 13.28 -13.10
C SER A 28 10.16 14.69 -12.59
N ILE A 29 9.21 15.48 -12.08
CA ILE A 29 9.48 16.82 -11.50
C ILE A 29 10.51 16.73 -10.35
N LEU A 30 10.53 15.65 -9.56
CA LEU A 30 11.56 15.47 -8.53
C LEU A 30 12.97 15.17 -9.09
N PHE A 31 13.05 14.53 -10.26
CA PHE A 31 14.34 14.18 -10.89
C PHE A 31 14.85 15.26 -11.87
N ARG A 32 13.93 16.01 -12.51
CA ARG A 32 14.26 17.12 -13.42
C ARG A 32 14.62 18.42 -12.70
N ILE A 33 14.23 18.61 -11.43
CA ILE A 33 14.74 19.73 -10.63
C ILE A 33 16.24 19.56 -10.39
N ASN A 34 16.74 18.34 -10.19
CA ASN A 34 18.17 18.14 -9.95
C ASN A 34 19.03 18.50 -11.18
N ASN A 35 18.67 18.05 -12.38
CA ASN A 35 19.50 18.32 -13.58
C ASN A 35 19.33 19.71 -14.19
N ARG A 36 18.25 20.46 -13.87
CA ARG A 36 18.11 21.85 -14.34
C ARG A 36 18.78 22.87 -13.41
N VAL A 37 19.01 22.51 -12.14
CA VAL A 37 19.67 23.36 -11.13
C VAL A 37 21.17 23.45 -11.34
N TRP A 38 21.82 22.43 -11.92
CA TRP A 38 23.28 22.44 -12.14
C TRP A 38 23.77 23.31 -13.30
N CYS A 39 22.90 23.70 -14.26
CA CYS A 39 23.30 24.58 -15.38
C CYS A 39 22.95 26.06 -15.16
N GLN A 40 22.33 26.42 -14.03
CA GLN A 40 21.80 27.78 -13.81
C GLN A 40 22.40 28.48 -12.58
N ASN A 41 23.38 27.85 -11.91
CA ASN A 41 23.85 28.26 -10.59
C ASN A 41 25.11 29.13 -10.55
N ASP A 42 25.56 29.65 -11.70
CA ASP A 42 26.56 30.70 -11.71
C ASP A 42 25.86 32.07 -11.73
N GLY A 43 25.37 32.53 -10.57
CA GLY A 43 25.25 33.97 -10.34
C GLY A 43 23.99 34.58 -9.69
N LYS A 44 23.10 33.85 -8.98
CA LYS A 44 21.98 34.51 -8.25
C LYS A 44 21.62 33.86 -6.91
N GLN A 45 22.33 34.24 -5.84
CA GLN A 45 22.01 33.85 -4.45
C GLN A 45 20.85 34.64 -3.79
N GLY A 46 20.16 35.54 -4.51
CA GLY A 46 19.13 36.43 -3.95
C GLY A 46 17.65 36.05 -4.17
N GLN A 47 17.34 35.02 -4.97
CA GLN A 47 15.95 34.67 -5.37
C GLN A 47 15.40 33.38 -4.73
N ASP A 48 16.19 32.69 -3.90
CA ASP A 48 15.90 31.34 -3.41
C ASP A 48 14.76 31.29 -2.35
N ASN A 49 14.64 32.31 -1.48
CA ASN A 49 13.64 32.31 -0.40
C ASN A 49 12.19 32.54 -0.86
N GLY A 50 11.96 33.38 -1.87
CA GLY A 50 10.61 33.62 -2.42
C GLY A 50 10.09 32.45 -3.26
N GLN A 51 11.00 31.74 -3.93
CA GLN A 51 10.68 30.59 -4.77
C GLN A 51 10.38 29.34 -3.92
N LYS A 52 11.15 29.11 -2.84
CA LYS A 52 10.85 28.08 -1.84
C LYS A 52 9.50 28.29 -1.16
N HIS A 53 9.14 29.52 -0.80
CA HIS A 53 7.84 29.83 -0.17
C HIS A 53 6.64 29.55 -1.09
N ASN A 54 6.76 29.89 -2.37
CA ASN A 54 5.70 29.62 -3.35
C ASN A 54 5.56 28.12 -3.65
N LEU A 55 6.66 27.37 -3.72
CA LEU A 55 6.63 25.91 -3.85
C LEU A 55 5.97 25.25 -2.62
N LEU A 56 6.37 25.62 -1.41
CA LEU A 56 5.77 25.08 -0.18
C LEU A 56 4.26 25.38 -0.09
N LYS A 57 3.83 26.58 -0.48
CA LYS A 57 2.39 26.92 -0.56
C LYS A 57 1.65 26.08 -1.60
N GLN A 58 2.23 25.86 -2.78
CA GLN A 58 1.63 25.00 -3.81
C GLN A 58 1.51 23.55 -3.34
N PHE A 59 2.57 22.99 -2.73
CA PHE A 59 2.53 21.67 -2.13
C PHE A 59 1.45 21.58 -1.05
N PHE A 60 1.40 22.53 -0.12
CA PHE A 60 0.42 22.51 0.97
C PHE A 60 -1.03 22.59 0.44
N ASN A 61 -1.29 23.44 -0.56
CA ASN A 61 -2.60 23.51 -1.21
C ASN A 61 -2.96 22.22 -1.94
N GLN A 62 -1.99 21.56 -2.57
CA GLN A 62 -2.19 20.25 -3.19
C GLN A 62 -2.54 19.19 -2.13
N TYR A 63 -1.76 19.06 -1.06
CA TYR A 63 -2.06 18.11 0.04
C TYR A 63 -3.42 18.39 0.68
N ARG A 64 -3.77 19.67 0.89
CA ARG A 64 -5.09 20.05 1.39
C ARG A 64 -6.22 19.62 0.46
N ARG A 65 -6.03 19.73 -0.86
CA ARG A 65 -7.00 19.25 -1.86
C ARG A 65 -7.14 17.74 -1.83
N TYR A 66 -6.03 16.99 -1.74
CA TYR A 66 -6.04 15.53 -1.64
C TYR A 66 -6.73 15.06 -0.36
N PHE A 67 -6.43 15.69 0.77
CA PHE A 67 -7.07 15.38 2.04
C PHE A 67 -8.57 15.74 2.04
N SER A 68 -8.94 16.88 1.46
CA SER A 68 -10.35 17.26 1.31
C SER A 68 -11.12 16.28 0.44
N LEU A 69 -10.53 15.86 -0.69
CA LEU A 69 -11.10 14.83 -1.56
C LEU A 69 -11.31 13.52 -0.79
N TYR A 70 -10.27 13.07 -0.09
CA TYR A 70 -10.32 11.84 0.70
C TYR A 70 -11.38 11.89 1.80
N LYS A 71 -11.56 13.04 2.46
CA LYS A 71 -12.60 13.24 3.47
C LYS A 71 -14.01 13.10 2.89
N GLU A 72 -14.26 13.61 1.68
CA GLU A 72 -15.56 13.44 1.03
C GLU A 72 -15.79 12.00 0.58
N LEU A 73 -14.76 11.30 0.08
CA LEU A 73 -14.84 9.87 -0.25
C LEU A 73 -15.15 9.00 0.99
N LEU A 74 -14.55 9.34 2.13
CA LEU A 74 -14.85 8.70 3.41
C LEU A 74 -16.31 8.92 3.82
N ARG A 75 -16.80 10.16 3.74
CA ARG A 75 -18.20 10.50 4.06
C ARG A 75 -19.18 9.72 3.18
N PHE A 76 -18.92 9.66 1.89
CA PHE A 76 -19.71 8.88 0.95
C PHE A 76 -19.71 7.39 1.29
N SER A 77 -18.53 6.82 1.54
CA SER A 77 -18.39 5.40 1.92
C SER A 77 -19.11 5.10 3.25
N PHE A 78 -19.10 6.03 4.20
CA PHE A 78 -19.78 5.89 5.48
C PHE A 78 -21.31 5.94 5.36
N GLN A 79 -21.85 6.84 4.53
CA GLN A 79 -23.28 6.90 4.27
C GLN A 79 -23.79 5.60 3.66
N ASN A 80 -23.07 5.05 2.68
CA ASN A 80 -23.39 3.75 2.10
C ASN A 80 -23.36 2.63 3.15
N PHE A 81 -22.38 2.64 4.05
CA PHE A 81 -22.27 1.66 5.11
C PHE A 81 -23.48 1.65 6.07
N ILE A 82 -24.02 2.82 6.44
CA ILE A 82 -25.19 2.92 7.34
C ILE A 82 -26.46 2.34 6.71
N VAL A 83 -26.62 2.50 5.40
CA VAL A 83 -27.81 2.02 4.67
C VAL A 83 -27.87 0.49 4.69
N TYR A 84 -26.74 -0.20 4.51
CA TYR A 84 -26.68 -1.66 4.40
C TYR A 84 -26.41 -2.37 5.74
N ARG A 85 -27.36 -2.25 6.68
CA ARG A 85 -27.27 -2.86 8.03
C ARG A 85 -27.00 -4.38 8.02
N ALA A 86 -27.54 -5.11 7.04
CA ALA A 86 -27.31 -6.55 6.91
C ALA A 86 -25.82 -6.88 6.67
N HIS A 87 -25.13 -6.07 5.86
CA HIS A 87 -23.70 -6.26 5.61
C HIS A 87 -22.88 -6.03 6.88
N PHE A 88 -23.23 -5.03 7.70
CA PHE A 88 -22.60 -4.79 9.00
C PHE A 88 -22.74 -6.01 9.93
N ILE A 89 -23.97 -6.50 10.11
CA ILE A 89 -24.25 -7.64 11.00
C ILE A 89 -23.49 -8.88 10.53
N ASN A 90 -23.52 -9.19 9.23
CA ASN A 90 -22.77 -10.31 8.66
C ASN A 90 -21.27 -10.19 8.91
N SER A 91 -20.72 -8.97 8.79
CA SER A 91 -19.28 -8.73 8.99
C SER A 91 -18.86 -8.90 10.45
N VAL A 92 -19.72 -8.50 11.40
CA VAL A 92 -19.51 -8.74 12.83
C VAL A 92 -19.52 -10.24 13.12
N PHE A 93 -20.55 -10.96 12.68
CA PHE A 93 -20.64 -12.42 12.88
C PHE A 93 -19.47 -13.16 12.24
N ALA A 94 -19.10 -12.82 11.01
CA ALA A 94 -17.96 -13.42 10.33
C ALA A 94 -16.65 -13.15 11.08
N THR A 95 -16.44 -11.93 11.58
CA THR A 95 -15.24 -11.58 12.33
C THR A 95 -15.15 -12.34 13.65
N VAL A 96 -16.25 -12.38 14.42
CA VAL A 96 -16.30 -13.09 15.70
C VAL A 96 -16.14 -14.59 15.50
N GLY A 97 -16.83 -15.17 14.51
CA GLY A 97 -16.72 -16.59 14.17
C GLY A 97 -15.32 -16.96 13.73
N TRP A 98 -14.68 -16.14 12.89
CA TRP A 98 -13.30 -16.36 12.48
C TRP A 98 -12.33 -16.23 13.64
N GLY A 99 -12.52 -15.24 14.52
CA GLY A 99 -11.76 -15.09 15.75
C GLY A 99 -11.86 -16.36 16.61
N ALA A 100 -13.07 -16.81 16.93
CA ALA A 100 -13.31 -18.02 17.71
C ALA A 100 -12.64 -19.25 17.07
N PHE A 101 -12.75 -19.41 15.75
CA PHE A 101 -12.05 -20.47 15.03
C PHE A 101 -10.53 -20.40 15.19
N GLN A 102 -9.92 -19.21 15.10
CA GLN A 102 -8.48 -19.03 15.33
C GLN A 102 -8.07 -19.43 16.76
N PHE A 103 -8.85 -19.06 17.77
CA PHE A 103 -8.59 -19.48 19.16
C PHE A 103 -8.66 -21.00 19.31
N ILE A 104 -9.73 -21.63 18.82
CA ILE A 104 -9.90 -23.09 18.85
C ILE A 104 -8.75 -23.78 18.12
N TRP A 105 -8.33 -23.25 16.97
CA TRP A 105 -7.20 -23.77 16.21
C TRP A 105 -5.90 -23.75 17.01
N ILE A 106 -5.59 -22.65 17.70
CA ILE A 106 -4.38 -22.54 18.51
C ILE A 106 -4.46 -23.46 19.74
N GLU A 107 -5.62 -23.55 20.38
CA GLU A 107 -5.86 -24.50 21.48
C GLU A 107 -5.62 -25.94 21.03
N LEU A 108 -6.15 -26.34 19.87
CA LEU A 108 -5.95 -27.67 19.31
C LEU A 108 -4.46 -27.93 18.99
N LEU A 109 -3.78 -26.94 18.40
CA LEU A 109 -2.37 -27.03 18.04
C LEU A 109 -1.44 -27.12 19.27
N THR A 110 -1.82 -26.49 20.38
CA THR A 110 -1.05 -26.46 21.63
C THR A 110 -1.59 -27.42 22.69
N PHE A 111 -2.52 -28.31 22.33
CA PHE A 111 -3.18 -29.21 23.27
C PHE A 111 -2.21 -30.14 24.00
N ARG A 112 -1.16 -30.61 23.31
CA ARG A 112 -0.13 -31.51 23.89
C ARG A 112 1.22 -30.83 24.16
N THR A 113 1.43 -29.59 23.68
CA THR A 113 2.72 -28.90 23.78
C THR A 113 2.53 -27.45 24.20
N ARG A 114 3.28 -27.02 25.23
CA ARG A 114 3.23 -25.64 25.76
C ARG A 114 3.85 -24.61 24.80
N SER A 115 4.67 -25.08 23.86
CA SER A 115 5.26 -24.28 22.79
C SER A 115 5.25 -25.07 21.48
N ALA A 116 5.18 -24.35 20.37
CA ALA A 116 5.28 -24.91 19.03
C ALA A 116 6.16 -24.00 18.18
N PHE A 117 7.16 -24.58 17.49
CA PHE A 117 8.04 -23.86 16.55
C PHE A 117 8.77 -22.63 17.15
N GLY A 118 9.08 -22.67 18.45
CA GLY A 118 9.73 -21.55 19.15
C GLY A 118 8.78 -20.44 19.58
N TRP A 119 7.46 -20.66 19.47
CA TRP A 119 6.42 -19.76 19.95
C TRP A 119 5.65 -20.38 21.13
N SER A 120 5.40 -19.59 22.17
CA SER A 120 4.51 -20.02 23.26
C SER A 120 3.05 -19.93 22.83
N LYS A 121 2.17 -20.68 23.50
CA LYS A 121 0.71 -20.58 23.28
C LYS A 121 0.21 -19.12 23.33
N ASN A 122 0.67 -18.36 24.32
CA ASN A 122 0.28 -16.96 24.48
C ASN A 122 0.75 -16.09 23.32
N GLU A 123 1.99 -16.30 22.85
CA GLU A 123 2.51 -15.57 21.68
C GLU A 123 1.70 -15.89 20.41
N LEU A 124 1.29 -17.14 20.21
CA LEU A 124 0.48 -17.54 19.06
C LEU A 124 -0.92 -16.90 19.08
N VAL A 125 -1.53 -16.78 20.25
CA VAL A 125 -2.83 -16.08 20.38
C VAL A 125 -2.67 -14.59 20.06
N VAL A 126 -1.66 -13.93 20.61
CA VAL A 126 -1.37 -12.51 20.29
C VAL A 126 -1.06 -12.34 18.80
N LEU A 127 -0.39 -13.32 18.18
CA LEU A 127 -0.15 -13.36 16.74
C LEU A 127 -1.46 -13.39 15.93
N ALA A 128 -2.41 -14.26 16.29
CA ALA A 128 -3.70 -14.34 15.61
C ALA A 128 -4.57 -13.08 15.79
N ILE A 129 -4.49 -12.44 16.96
CA ILE A 129 -5.15 -11.16 17.20
C ILE A 129 -4.50 -10.06 16.36
N SER A 130 -3.17 -9.98 16.35
CA SER A 130 -2.41 -9.03 15.52
C SER A 130 -2.71 -9.21 14.03
N TYR A 131 -2.76 -10.46 13.55
CA TYR A 131 -3.20 -10.80 12.19
C TYR A 131 -4.58 -10.21 11.87
N THR A 132 -5.53 -10.34 12.80
CA THR A 132 -6.90 -9.82 12.62
C THR A 132 -6.92 -8.29 12.53
N ILE A 133 -6.13 -7.61 13.36
CA ILE A 133 -5.98 -6.16 13.33
C ILE A 133 -5.35 -5.73 12.00
N MET A 134 -4.22 -6.36 11.61
CA MET A 134 -3.46 -5.94 10.44
C MET A 134 -4.21 -6.18 9.13
N MET A 135 -4.87 -7.34 9.00
CA MET A 135 -5.73 -7.61 7.84
C MET A 135 -6.99 -6.76 7.85
N GLY A 136 -7.53 -6.42 9.03
CA GLY A 136 -8.61 -5.44 9.16
C GLY A 136 -8.20 -4.07 8.60
N ILE A 137 -6.99 -3.58 8.93
CA ILE A 137 -6.45 -2.32 8.42
C ILE A 137 -6.24 -2.40 6.90
N LEU A 138 -5.53 -3.44 6.43
CA LEU A 138 -5.27 -3.63 5.00
C LEU A 138 -6.57 -3.68 4.20
N HIS A 139 -7.54 -4.47 4.65
CA HIS A 139 -8.79 -4.64 3.92
C HIS A 139 -9.72 -3.43 4.03
N PHE A 140 -9.67 -2.66 5.13
CA PHE A 140 -10.42 -1.42 5.26
C PHE A 140 -10.01 -0.41 4.17
N PHE A 141 -8.71 -0.23 3.95
CA PHE A 141 -8.20 0.73 2.97
C PHE A 141 -8.17 0.20 1.54
N PHE A 142 -7.72 -1.04 1.31
CA PHE A 142 -7.25 -1.44 -0.02
C PHE A 142 -8.05 -2.56 -0.68
N SER A 143 -8.64 -3.49 0.07
CA SER A 143 -9.25 -4.71 -0.51
C SER A 143 -10.28 -4.44 -1.62
N HIS A 144 -11.23 -3.54 -1.35
CA HIS A 144 -12.29 -3.17 -2.28
C HIS A 144 -11.75 -2.39 -3.47
N ASN A 145 -10.74 -1.56 -3.22
CA ASN A 145 -10.07 -0.74 -4.23
C ASN A 145 -9.30 -1.59 -5.23
N MET A 146 -8.61 -2.63 -4.77
CA MET A 146 -7.89 -3.57 -5.64
C MET A 146 -8.85 -4.47 -6.44
N SER A 147 -9.94 -4.91 -5.82
CA SER A 147 -11.02 -5.64 -6.53
C SER A 147 -11.67 -4.75 -7.61
N ARG A 148 -11.90 -3.47 -7.29
CA ARG A 148 -12.42 -2.48 -8.24
C ARG A 148 -11.42 -2.19 -9.37
N LEU A 149 -10.14 -2.09 -9.06
CA LEU A 149 -9.08 -1.89 -10.05
C LEU A 149 -9.12 -3.01 -11.09
N SER A 150 -9.18 -4.27 -10.64
CA SER A 150 -9.28 -5.42 -11.54
C SER A 150 -10.48 -5.30 -12.49
N ARG A 151 -11.64 -4.91 -11.96
CA ARG A 151 -12.85 -4.69 -12.76
C ARG A 151 -12.73 -3.53 -13.75
N ILE A 152 -12.09 -2.42 -13.36
CA ILE A 152 -11.87 -1.26 -14.24
C ILE A 152 -10.96 -1.64 -15.41
N ILE A 153 -9.90 -2.40 -15.14
CA ILE A 153 -8.95 -2.85 -16.15
C ILE A 153 -9.62 -3.84 -17.10
N ASP A 154 -10.36 -4.83 -16.57
CA ASP A 154 -11.09 -5.81 -17.37
C ASP A 154 -12.13 -5.16 -18.31
N LYS A 155 -12.77 -4.07 -17.85
CA LYS A 155 -13.73 -3.30 -18.65
C LYS A 155 -13.10 -2.28 -19.60
N GLY A 156 -11.77 -2.08 -19.57
CA GLY A 156 -11.10 -1.03 -20.36
C GLY A 156 -11.43 0.40 -19.92
N GLU A 157 -11.91 0.60 -18.69
CA GLU A 157 -12.31 1.92 -18.16
C GLU A 157 -11.15 2.67 -17.48
N LEU A 158 -9.91 2.18 -17.61
CA LEU A 158 -8.74 2.78 -16.96
C LEU A 158 -8.48 4.20 -17.46
N ASP A 159 -8.81 4.50 -18.72
CA ASP A 159 -8.67 5.83 -19.33
C ASP A 159 -9.40 6.92 -18.54
N PHE A 160 -10.64 6.64 -18.10
CA PHE A 160 -11.42 7.60 -17.29
C PHE A 160 -10.76 7.91 -15.94
N LEU A 161 -9.99 6.96 -15.41
CA LEU A 161 -9.26 7.15 -14.18
C LEU A 161 -8.00 8.01 -14.40
N LEU A 162 -7.32 7.82 -15.53
CA LEU A 162 -6.11 8.57 -15.91
C LEU A 162 -6.39 10.03 -16.30
N LEU A 163 -7.59 10.35 -16.78
CA LEU A 163 -8.01 11.72 -17.09
C LEU A 163 -8.18 12.62 -15.86
N LYS A 164 -8.27 12.03 -14.66
CA LYS A 164 -8.46 12.80 -13.43
C LYS A 164 -7.15 13.49 -13.04
N PRO A 165 -7.17 14.78 -12.64
CA PRO A 165 -5.97 15.55 -12.29
C PRO A 165 -5.47 15.21 -10.87
N VAL A 166 -5.32 13.92 -10.58
CA VAL A 166 -4.92 13.34 -9.30
C VAL A 166 -4.03 12.15 -9.60
N ASP A 167 -3.04 11.88 -8.74
CA ASP A 167 -2.21 10.68 -8.87
C ASP A 167 -3.06 9.41 -9.02
N SER A 168 -2.83 8.67 -10.11
CA SER A 168 -3.66 7.53 -10.48
C SER A 168 -3.55 6.38 -9.48
N GLN A 169 -2.36 6.14 -8.93
CA GLN A 169 -2.17 5.11 -7.90
C GLN A 169 -2.89 5.48 -6.61
N PHE A 170 -2.78 6.72 -6.16
CA PHE A 170 -3.52 7.20 -4.99
C PHE A 170 -5.04 7.05 -5.18
N LEU A 171 -5.53 7.49 -6.34
CA LEU A 171 -6.96 7.43 -6.63
C LEU A 171 -7.48 6.00 -6.70
N VAL A 172 -6.70 5.09 -7.28
CA VAL A 172 -7.04 3.66 -7.32
C VAL A 172 -7.08 3.08 -5.91
N SER A 173 -6.08 3.36 -5.08
CA SER A 173 -5.90 2.75 -3.76
C SER A 173 -6.84 3.26 -2.68
N PHE A 174 -7.33 4.51 -2.78
CA PHE A 174 -8.11 5.17 -1.73
C PHE A 174 -9.50 5.64 -2.18
N TYR A 175 -10.06 5.05 -3.25
CA TYR A 175 -11.35 5.49 -3.79
C TYR A 175 -12.54 5.18 -2.87
N ILE A 176 -12.65 3.94 -2.38
CA ILE A 176 -13.74 3.45 -1.51
C ILE A 176 -13.16 2.83 -0.25
N GLN A 177 -13.72 3.13 0.92
CA GLN A 177 -13.30 2.52 2.18
C GLN A 177 -14.30 1.47 2.66
N ASN A 178 -13.79 0.32 3.09
CA ASN A 178 -14.59 -0.82 3.51
C ASN A 178 -14.80 -0.79 5.03
N TYR A 179 -15.72 0.07 5.49
CA TYR A 179 -16.11 0.24 6.90
C TYR A 179 -16.36 -1.04 7.71
N PRO A 180 -16.95 -2.11 7.15
CA PRO A 180 -17.04 -3.39 7.85
C PRO A 180 -15.71 -3.93 8.38
N ASN A 181 -14.59 -3.72 7.67
CA ASN A 181 -13.27 -4.12 8.16
C ASN A 181 -12.74 -3.20 9.27
N LEU A 182 -13.24 -1.96 9.38
CA LEU A 182 -12.95 -1.10 10.54
C LEU A 182 -13.51 -1.73 11.82
N VAL A 183 -14.69 -2.32 11.75
CA VAL A 183 -15.31 -3.06 12.85
C VAL A 183 -14.42 -4.25 13.24
N ARG A 184 -13.86 -4.95 12.25
CA ARG A 184 -12.89 -6.02 12.48
C ARG A 184 -11.63 -5.54 13.21
N VAL A 185 -11.11 -4.36 12.88
CA VAL A 185 -9.99 -3.74 13.60
C VAL A 185 -10.38 -3.44 15.05
N ILE A 186 -11.53 -2.81 15.28
CA ILE A 186 -12.02 -2.47 16.63
C ILE A 186 -12.18 -3.75 17.47
N LEU A 187 -12.83 -4.78 16.93
CA LEU A 187 -13.00 -6.06 17.61
C LEU A 187 -11.64 -6.73 17.92
N GLY A 188 -10.69 -6.70 16.98
CA GLY A 188 -9.33 -7.21 17.21
C GLY A 188 -8.60 -6.48 18.33
N ILE A 189 -8.70 -5.14 18.38
CA ILE A 189 -8.11 -4.32 19.45
C ILE A 189 -8.78 -4.64 20.79
N THR A 190 -10.11 -4.67 20.86
CA THR A 190 -10.84 -5.04 22.08
C THR A 190 -10.43 -6.43 22.55
N LEU A 191 -10.34 -7.40 21.65
CA LEU A 191 -9.92 -8.76 21.94
C LEU A 191 -8.48 -8.83 22.46
N LEU A 192 -7.57 -8.00 21.93
CA LEU A 192 -6.21 -7.89 22.44
C LEU A 192 -6.22 -7.44 23.91
N PHE A 193 -6.90 -6.34 24.23
CA PHE A 193 -6.97 -5.82 25.60
C PHE A 193 -7.64 -6.81 26.58
N VAL A 194 -8.75 -7.43 26.17
CA VAL A 194 -9.43 -8.46 26.97
C VAL A 194 -8.51 -9.64 27.23
N TYR A 195 -7.79 -10.11 26.21
CA TYR A 195 -6.86 -11.23 26.35
C TYR A 195 -5.70 -10.90 27.30
N LEU A 196 -5.13 -9.71 27.20
CA LEU A 196 -4.06 -9.25 28.10
C LEU A 196 -4.54 -9.14 29.55
N HIS A 197 -5.76 -8.66 29.76
CA HIS A 197 -6.37 -8.59 31.08
C HIS A 197 -6.56 -9.99 31.71
N ILE A 198 -7.06 -10.96 30.94
CA ILE A 198 -7.31 -12.33 31.42
C ILE A 198 -6.01 -13.09 31.69
N THR A 199 -4.99 -12.89 30.85
CA THR A 199 -3.72 -13.62 30.95
C THR A 199 -2.68 -12.94 31.84
N HIS A 200 -3.00 -11.76 32.38
CA HIS A 200 -2.09 -10.92 33.17
C HIS A 200 -0.76 -10.64 32.47
N LEU A 201 -0.75 -10.62 31.14
CA LEU A 201 0.42 -10.29 30.34
C LEU A 201 0.64 -8.78 30.36
N THR A 202 1.78 -8.36 30.88
CA THR A 202 2.20 -6.96 30.90
C THR A 202 3.24 -6.72 29.83
N PHE A 203 3.01 -5.71 28.99
CA PHE A 203 4.00 -5.26 28.00
C PHE A 203 4.54 -3.88 28.34
N THR A 204 5.76 -3.62 27.92
CA THR A 204 6.42 -2.33 28.12
C THR A 204 5.84 -1.26 27.19
N LEU A 205 5.93 0.01 27.58
CA LEU A 205 5.50 1.13 26.74
C LEU A 205 6.25 1.14 25.39
N ILE A 206 7.53 0.81 25.40
CA ILE A 206 8.35 0.68 24.18
C ILE A 206 7.85 -0.45 23.27
N GLY A 207 7.36 -1.56 23.85
CA GLY A 207 6.75 -2.66 23.08
C GLY A 207 5.48 -2.22 22.35
N TRP A 208 4.63 -1.42 22.99
CA TRP A 208 3.42 -0.87 22.35
C TRP A 208 3.74 0.12 21.23
N ILE A 209 4.69 1.03 21.46
CA ILE A 209 5.13 1.99 20.44
C ILE A 209 5.74 1.24 19.24
N GLY A 210 6.58 0.25 19.51
CA GLY A 210 7.16 -0.64 18.51
C GLY A 210 6.09 -1.40 17.73
N PHE A 211 5.11 -2.00 18.41
CA PHE A 211 4.00 -2.72 17.79
C PHE A 211 3.24 -1.85 16.78
N ILE A 212 2.84 -0.63 17.18
CA ILE A 212 2.11 0.30 16.30
C ILE A 212 2.99 0.71 15.11
N CYS A 213 4.26 1.03 15.36
CA CYS A 213 5.21 1.42 14.31
C CYS A 213 5.41 0.30 13.28
N PHE A 214 5.60 -0.95 13.73
CA PHE A 214 5.83 -2.07 12.83
C PHE A 214 4.56 -2.57 12.15
N ILE A 215 3.37 -2.38 12.73
CA ILE A 215 2.11 -2.55 12.01
C ILE A 215 2.07 -1.64 10.78
N PHE A 216 2.51 -0.38 10.90
CA PHE A 216 2.53 0.53 9.76
C PHE A 216 3.44 0.01 8.63
N PHE A 217 4.64 -0.46 8.94
CA PHE A 217 5.53 -1.07 7.95
C PHE A 217 4.97 -2.37 7.38
N GLY A 218 4.34 -3.21 8.21
CA GLY A 218 3.69 -4.45 7.78
C GLY A 218 2.53 -4.20 6.80
N VAL A 219 1.64 -3.27 7.12
CA VAL A 219 0.54 -2.85 6.23
C VAL A 219 1.09 -2.24 4.94
N THR A 220 2.14 -1.42 5.02
CA THR A 220 2.79 -0.82 3.84
C THR A 220 3.38 -1.90 2.94
N LEU A 221 4.05 -2.91 3.50
CA LEU A 221 4.57 -4.04 2.75
C LEU A 221 3.44 -4.80 2.03
N LEU A 222 2.39 -5.20 2.77
CA LEU A 222 1.26 -5.93 2.20
C LEU A 222 0.56 -5.12 1.10
N TYR A 223 0.32 -3.83 1.33
CA TYR A 223 -0.23 -2.93 0.32
C TYR A 223 0.63 -2.92 -0.95
N SER A 224 1.94 -2.77 -0.81
CA SER A 224 2.87 -2.70 -1.94
C SER A 224 2.93 -4.01 -2.72
N LEU A 225 2.80 -5.15 -2.04
CA LEU A 225 2.64 -6.46 -2.70
C LEU A 225 1.32 -6.51 -3.48
N TRP A 226 0.19 -6.20 -2.86
CA TRP A 226 -1.11 -6.18 -3.52
C TRP A 226 -1.10 -5.29 -4.77
N MET A 227 -0.55 -4.08 -4.65
CA MET A 227 -0.43 -3.14 -5.76
C MET A 227 0.45 -3.70 -6.87
N PHE A 228 1.60 -4.29 -6.54
CA PHE A 228 2.49 -4.91 -7.51
C PHE A 228 1.78 -6.02 -8.31
N TYR A 229 1.06 -6.92 -7.63
CA TYR A 229 0.30 -7.98 -8.30
C TYR A 229 -0.84 -7.42 -9.15
N CYS A 230 -1.62 -6.46 -8.62
CA CYS A 230 -2.72 -5.87 -9.39
C CYS A 230 -2.23 -5.08 -10.62
N THR A 231 -1.01 -4.56 -10.59
CA THR A 231 -0.41 -3.86 -11.74
C THR A 231 -0.22 -4.80 -12.94
N PHE A 232 0.01 -6.10 -12.73
CA PHE A 232 0.10 -7.08 -13.83
C PHE A 232 -1.18 -7.17 -14.66
N LEU A 233 -2.35 -6.85 -14.07
CA LEU A 233 -3.63 -6.87 -14.78
C LEU A 233 -3.65 -5.91 -15.97
N ILE A 234 -2.83 -4.86 -15.96
CA ILE A 234 -2.74 -3.90 -17.07
C ILE A 234 -2.35 -4.61 -18.39
N TRP A 235 -1.44 -5.58 -18.33
CA TRP A 235 -1.06 -6.38 -19.50
C TRP A 235 -1.94 -7.61 -19.68
N PHE A 236 -2.48 -8.15 -18.58
CA PHE A 236 -3.28 -9.37 -18.59
C PHE A 236 -4.64 -9.14 -17.90
N PRO A 237 -5.59 -8.41 -18.52
CA PRO A 237 -6.86 -8.04 -17.89
C PRO A 237 -7.69 -9.25 -17.46
N ARG A 238 -7.56 -10.37 -18.17
CA ARG A 238 -8.30 -11.62 -17.91
C ARG A 238 -7.85 -12.36 -16.65
N LEU A 239 -6.75 -11.94 -15.99
CA LEU A 239 -6.26 -12.57 -14.75
C LEU A 239 -6.98 -12.05 -13.49
N THR A 240 -8.30 -11.82 -13.56
CA THR A 240 -9.09 -11.25 -12.46
C THR A 240 -9.01 -12.07 -11.16
N ASN A 241 -8.79 -13.38 -11.28
CA ASN A 241 -8.57 -14.31 -10.15
C ASN A 241 -7.33 -13.98 -9.30
N ILE A 242 -6.44 -13.08 -9.74
CA ILE A 242 -5.27 -12.67 -8.96
C ILE A 242 -5.67 -12.07 -7.61
N ILE A 243 -6.84 -11.41 -7.54
CA ILE A 243 -7.35 -10.82 -6.29
C ILE A 243 -7.71 -11.92 -5.29
N ASP A 244 -8.41 -12.98 -5.74
CA ASP A 244 -8.77 -14.11 -4.87
C ASP A 244 -7.53 -14.89 -4.41
N PHE A 245 -6.52 -14.99 -5.29
CA PHE A 245 -5.22 -15.54 -4.94
C PHE A 245 -4.52 -14.72 -3.85
N LEU A 246 -4.55 -13.38 -3.92
CA LEU A 246 -4.00 -12.51 -2.88
C LEU A 246 -4.70 -12.69 -1.54
N PHE A 247 -6.04 -12.74 -1.53
CA PHE A 247 -6.80 -13.04 -0.30
C PHE A 247 -6.42 -14.40 0.31
N THR A 248 -6.13 -15.39 -0.54
CA THR A 248 -5.70 -16.73 -0.10
C THR A 248 -4.30 -16.68 0.52
N ILE A 249 -3.36 -15.98 -0.11
CA ILE A 249 -1.98 -15.83 0.41
C ILE A 249 -1.97 -15.03 1.71
N ASP A 250 -2.79 -13.98 1.83
CA ASP A 250 -2.93 -13.22 3.07
C ASP A 250 -3.32 -14.15 4.24
N GLY A 251 -4.10 -15.20 3.97
CA GLY A 251 -4.39 -16.27 4.94
C GLY A 251 -3.16 -16.96 5.52
N MET A 252 -2.03 -16.98 4.81
CA MET A 252 -0.77 -17.56 5.29
C MET A 252 -0.04 -16.67 6.29
N ALA A 253 -0.31 -15.37 6.31
CA ALA A 253 0.36 -14.42 7.20
C ALA A 253 0.11 -14.68 8.70
N ARG A 254 -0.92 -15.46 9.04
CA ARG A 254 -1.21 -15.90 10.42
C ARG A 254 -0.22 -16.92 10.97
N TYR A 255 0.55 -17.57 10.10
CA TYR A 255 1.56 -18.55 10.52
C TYR A 255 2.91 -17.87 10.63
N PRO A 256 3.63 -18.03 11.75
CA PRO A 256 4.95 -17.47 11.91
C PRO A 256 5.94 -18.10 10.93
N SER A 257 6.99 -17.35 10.56
CA SER A 257 7.96 -17.79 9.56
C SER A 257 8.65 -19.10 9.96
N GLU A 258 8.85 -19.34 11.27
CA GLU A 258 9.43 -20.58 11.81
C GLU A 258 8.62 -21.84 11.49
N MET A 259 7.29 -21.74 11.34
CA MET A 259 6.43 -22.87 10.98
C MET A 259 6.61 -23.31 9.53
N ILE A 260 6.95 -22.36 8.65
CA ILE A 260 7.04 -22.58 7.20
C ILE A 260 8.47 -22.76 6.69
N LYS A 261 9.48 -22.72 7.58
CA LYS A 261 10.91 -22.89 7.21
C LYS A 261 11.23 -24.20 6.48
N LYS A 262 10.43 -25.24 6.67
CA LYS A 262 10.62 -26.56 6.01
C LYS A 262 10.00 -26.65 4.61
N LEU A 263 9.29 -25.61 4.16
CA LEU A 263 8.75 -25.57 2.81
C LEU A 263 9.85 -25.35 1.77
N ASN A 264 9.51 -25.59 0.49
CA ASN A 264 10.41 -25.32 -0.63
C ASN A 264 10.87 -23.84 -0.59
N PRO A 265 12.18 -23.55 -0.76
CA PRO A 265 12.72 -22.18 -0.76
C PRO A 265 11.99 -21.19 -1.66
N ILE A 266 11.49 -21.65 -2.82
CA ILE A 266 10.73 -20.80 -3.75
C ILE A 266 9.41 -20.38 -3.11
N ILE A 267 8.67 -21.34 -2.55
CA ILE A 267 7.40 -21.08 -1.85
C ILE A 267 7.64 -20.19 -0.64
N LEU A 268 8.71 -20.45 0.11
CA LEU A 268 9.10 -19.64 1.25
C LEU A 268 9.37 -18.19 0.82
N PHE A 269 10.10 -17.95 -0.26
CA PHE A 269 10.37 -16.59 -0.74
C PHE A 269 9.08 -15.79 -1.03
N PHE A 270 8.06 -16.43 -1.60
CA PHE A 270 6.76 -15.79 -1.85
C PHE A 270 5.94 -15.54 -0.58
N ILE A 271 5.94 -16.47 0.38
CA ILE A 271 5.10 -16.39 1.59
C ILE A 271 5.78 -15.57 2.71
N LEU A 272 7.11 -15.57 2.75
CA LEU A 272 7.92 -14.90 3.77
C LEU A 272 7.52 -13.44 4.00
N PRO A 273 7.38 -12.56 2.98
CA PRO A 273 7.02 -11.16 3.24
C PRO A 273 5.66 -11.00 3.93
N PHE A 274 4.71 -11.91 3.66
CA PHE A 274 3.41 -11.91 4.32
C PHE A 274 3.54 -12.31 5.78
N THR A 275 4.23 -13.42 6.08
CA THR A 275 4.41 -13.86 7.49
C THR A 275 5.26 -12.89 8.30
N LEU A 276 6.31 -12.33 7.71
CA LEU A 276 7.17 -11.32 8.32
C LEU A 276 6.37 -10.08 8.73
N SER A 277 5.44 -9.64 7.88
CA SER A 277 4.64 -8.44 8.14
C SER A 277 3.82 -8.54 9.44
N VAL A 278 3.30 -9.72 9.78
CA VAL A 278 2.46 -9.95 10.98
C VAL A 278 3.29 -10.39 12.18
N ALA A 279 4.30 -11.24 11.96
CA ALA A 279 5.09 -11.82 13.04
C ALA A 279 6.01 -10.80 13.72
N THR A 280 6.63 -9.89 12.95
CA THR A 280 7.60 -8.92 13.49
C THR A 280 6.98 -7.97 14.52
N PRO A 281 5.82 -7.31 14.30
CA PRO A 281 5.17 -6.50 15.33
C PRO A 281 4.93 -7.26 16.64
N VAL A 282 4.55 -8.53 16.55
CA VAL A 282 4.23 -9.37 17.71
C VAL A 282 5.49 -9.77 18.47
N LYS A 283 6.58 -10.09 17.77
CA LYS A 283 7.89 -10.32 18.40
C LYS A 283 8.32 -9.11 19.21
N VAL A 284 8.15 -7.90 18.65
CA VAL A 284 8.48 -6.65 19.35
C VAL A 284 7.59 -6.43 20.57
N LEU A 285 6.28 -6.70 20.44
CA LEU A 285 5.34 -6.53 21.55
C LEU A 285 5.61 -7.50 22.70
N VAL A 286 5.80 -8.79 22.39
CA VAL A 286 5.87 -9.85 23.41
C VAL A 286 7.28 -10.06 23.95
N ARG A 287 8.29 -10.05 23.08
CA ARG A 287 9.68 -10.34 23.47
C ARG A 287 10.47 -9.09 23.81
N GLY A 288 10.03 -7.91 23.35
CA GLY A 288 10.78 -6.67 23.50
C GLY A 288 12.14 -6.66 22.80
N SER A 289 12.45 -7.69 22.00
CA SER A 289 13.72 -7.82 21.28
C SER A 289 13.62 -7.16 19.91
N PHE A 290 14.61 -6.33 19.59
CA PHE A 290 14.77 -5.74 18.28
C PHE A 290 15.70 -6.61 17.43
N ASP A 291 15.18 -7.73 16.95
CA ASP A 291 15.92 -8.68 16.13
C ASP A 291 16.12 -8.18 14.69
N GLY A 292 16.98 -8.87 13.92
CA GLY A 292 17.22 -8.56 12.51
C GLY A 292 15.96 -8.54 11.63
N ASP A 293 14.90 -9.26 12.04
CA ASP A 293 13.57 -9.27 11.40
C ASP A 293 12.98 -7.86 11.19
N ILE A 294 13.30 -6.92 12.08
CA ILE A 294 12.86 -5.52 11.98
C ILE A 294 13.52 -4.82 10.81
N ILE A 295 14.83 -4.98 10.69
CA ILE A 295 15.61 -4.39 9.60
C ILE A 295 15.12 -4.97 8.27
N TYR A 296 14.89 -6.28 8.20
CA TYR A 296 14.29 -6.91 7.03
C TYR A 296 12.90 -6.34 6.72
N LEU A 297 12.02 -6.19 7.72
CA LEU A 297 10.69 -5.63 7.50
C LEU A 297 10.75 -4.20 6.95
N ILE A 298 11.60 -3.33 7.53
CA ILE A 298 11.75 -1.94 7.07
C ILE A 298 12.32 -1.90 5.64
N ILE A 299 13.42 -2.62 5.38
CA ILE A 299 14.06 -2.62 4.06
C ILE A 299 13.11 -3.16 3.00
N ILE A 300 12.45 -4.30 3.26
CA ILE A 300 11.54 -4.92 2.29
C ILE A 300 10.29 -4.07 2.10
N SER A 301 9.71 -3.50 3.15
CA SER A 301 8.53 -2.63 3.03
C SER A 301 8.82 -1.37 2.22
N VAL A 302 9.93 -0.67 2.50
CA VAL A 302 10.34 0.53 1.76
C VAL A 302 10.71 0.16 0.32
N GLY A 303 11.55 -0.87 0.14
CA GLY A 303 11.97 -1.34 -1.17
C GLY A 303 10.79 -1.75 -2.04
N MET A 304 9.86 -2.54 -1.51
CA MET A 304 8.67 -2.99 -2.24
C MET A 304 7.72 -1.83 -2.55
N SER A 305 7.65 -0.82 -1.70
CA SER A 305 6.86 0.39 -1.98
C SER A 305 7.42 1.17 -3.16
N VAL A 306 8.74 1.31 -3.24
CA VAL A 306 9.39 1.93 -4.41
C VAL A 306 9.19 1.06 -5.67
N VAL A 307 9.40 -0.25 -5.58
CA VAL A 307 9.21 -1.18 -6.70
C VAL A 307 7.77 -1.13 -7.21
N SER A 308 6.77 -1.19 -6.33
CA SER A 308 5.35 -1.14 -6.73
C SER A 308 5.02 0.18 -7.44
N ARG A 309 5.57 1.30 -6.98
CA ARG A 309 5.39 2.62 -7.61
C ARG A 309 6.01 2.68 -9.00
N LEU A 310 7.27 2.24 -9.13
CA LEU A 310 7.97 2.24 -10.41
C LEU A 310 7.30 1.30 -11.41
N PHE A 311 6.88 0.13 -10.94
CA PHE A 311 6.19 -0.86 -11.76
C PHE A 311 4.84 -0.35 -12.24
N TRP A 312 4.06 0.32 -11.38
CA TRP A 312 2.81 0.98 -11.78
C TRP A 312 3.04 2.01 -12.89
N LEU A 313 4.02 2.90 -12.74
CA LEU A 313 4.34 3.91 -13.76
C LEU A 313 4.83 3.29 -15.06
N TYR A 314 5.61 2.21 -14.98
CA TYR A 314 6.05 1.45 -16.15
C TYR A 314 4.88 0.79 -16.88
N ALA A 315 3.94 0.21 -16.14
CA ALA A 315 2.74 -0.43 -16.68
C ALA A 315 1.85 0.54 -17.43
N LEU A 316 1.63 1.73 -16.86
CA LEU A 316 0.81 2.76 -17.51
C LEU A 316 1.37 3.23 -18.85
N ARG A 317 2.69 3.16 -19.07
CA ARG A 317 3.30 3.50 -20.37
C ARG A 317 3.01 2.48 -21.46
N HIS A 318 2.65 1.25 -21.09
CA HIS A 318 2.34 0.15 -22.00
C HIS A 318 0.85 -0.13 -22.10
N TYR A 319 0.03 0.66 -21.39
CA TYR A 319 -1.42 0.54 -21.49
C TYR A 319 -1.89 1.03 -22.86
N THR A 320 -2.50 0.13 -23.62
CA THR A 320 -3.18 0.41 -24.87
C THR A 320 -4.67 0.51 -24.59
N SER A 321 -5.27 1.68 -24.82
CA SER A 321 -6.71 1.88 -24.64
C SER A 321 -7.52 0.87 -25.45
N ALA A 322 -8.57 0.32 -24.85
CA ALA A 322 -9.44 -0.68 -25.48
C ALA A 322 -10.38 -0.09 -26.57
N SER A 323 -10.25 1.20 -26.89
CA SER A 323 -11.09 1.88 -27.88
C SER A 323 -10.42 1.85 -29.25
N SER A 324 -10.93 0.98 -30.13
CA SER A 324 -10.88 1.16 -31.59
C SER A 324 -12.25 1.55 -32.10
#